data_AF-A0A3G1L422-F1
#
_entry.id   AF-A0A3G1L422-F1
#
_cell.length_a   1.000
_cell.length_b   1.000
_cell.length_c   1.000
_cell.angle_alpha   90.00
_cell.angle_beta   90.00
_cell.angle_gamma   90.00
#
_symmetry.space_group_name_H-M   'P 1'
#
loop_
_entity.id
_entity.type
_entity.pdbx_description
1 polymer ?
#
loop_
_entity_poly.entity_id
_entity_poly.type
_entity_poly.pdbx_seq_one_letter_code
_entity_poly.pdbx_strand_id
1 'polypeptide(L)'
;WSYEYSDLKNIEFDSYMIPSNELNNYNFRLLDVDNRISIPYQSQIRMLVTAADVLHSWTIPSLSIKIDATPGRLNQINFFTNRTGIF
;
A
#
# COMPACT_ATOMS: atom_id res chain seq x y z
N TRP A 1 5.15 -3.42 4.85
CA TRP A 1 5.10 -3.47 3.37
C TRP A 1 6.13 -2.52 2.83
N SER A 2 6.85 -2.87 1.78
CA SER A 2 7.78 -1.95 1.11
C SER A 2 7.16 -1.51 -0.21
N TYR A 3 7.29 -0.22 -0.54
CA TYR A 3 6.74 0.37 -1.75
C TYR A 3 7.85 1.00 -2.59
N GLU A 4 7.78 0.78 -3.90
CA GLU A 4 8.73 1.33 -4.87
C GLU A 4 7.96 2.12 -5.95
N TYR A 5 8.36 3.36 -6.19
CA TYR A 5 7.93 4.16 -7.34
C TYR A 5 9.08 4.24 -8.35
N SER A 6 9.33 3.14 -9.07
CA SER A 6 10.39 3.04 -10.09
C SER A 6 10.25 4.12 -11.18
N ASP A 7 9.02 4.46 -11.54
CA ASP A 7 8.75 5.46 -12.58
C ASP A 7 8.96 6.91 -12.10
N LEU A 8 9.06 7.12 -10.78
CA LEU A 8 9.15 8.44 -10.15
C LEU A 8 10.37 8.53 -9.23
N LYS A 9 11.51 8.94 -9.80
CA LYS A 9 12.76 9.22 -9.05
C LYS A 9 13.29 8.03 -8.24
N ASN A 10 12.92 6.79 -8.57
CA ASN A 10 13.31 5.57 -7.84
C ASN A 10 13.13 5.72 -6.32
N ILE A 11 11.95 6.19 -5.91
CA ILE A 11 11.63 6.34 -4.48
C ILE A 11 11.27 4.96 -3.94
N GLU A 12 11.89 4.59 -2.82
CA GLU A 12 11.61 3.36 -2.08
C GLU A 12 11.47 3.68 -0.59
N PHE A 13 10.51 3.05 0.07
CA PHE A 13 10.33 3.17 1.52
C PHE A 13 9.57 1.98 2.10
N ASP A 14 9.81 1.74 3.38
CA ASP A 14 9.04 0.79 4.18
C ASP A 14 7.87 1.46 4.88
N SER A 15 6.80 0.70 5.04
CA SER A 15 5.56 1.05 5.74
C SER A 15 5.29 0.03 6.82
N TYR A 16 5.45 0.45 8.07
CA TYR A 16 5.24 -0.34 9.29
C TYR A 16 4.05 0.21 10.06
N MET A 17 3.33 -0.70 10.73
CA MET A 17 2.24 -0.32 11.64
C MET A 17 2.81 0.45 12.83
N ILE A 18 2.18 1.57 13.18
CA ILE A 18 2.59 2.36 14.33
C ILE A 18 2.32 1.55 15.62
N PRO A 19 3.33 1.33 16.48
CA PRO A 19 3.17 0.65 17.76
C PRO A 19 2.15 1.35 18.66
N SER A 20 1.39 0.58 19.45
CA SER A 20 0.27 1.15 20.25
C SER A 20 0.71 2.16 21.32
N ASN A 21 1.96 2.10 21.76
CA ASN A 21 2.58 3.05 22.68
C ASN A 21 3.02 4.37 22.02
N GLU A 22 3.08 4.41 20.69
CA GLU A 22 3.49 5.57 19.88
C GLU A 22 2.31 6.24 19.16
N LEU A 23 1.10 5.67 19.29
CA LEU A 23 -0.11 6.22 18.68
C LEU A 23 -0.50 7.56 19.34
N ASN A 24 -0.82 8.54 18.50
CA ASN A 24 -1.51 9.75 18.96
C ASN A 24 -3.01 9.48 19.14
N ASN A 25 -3.70 10.35 19.89
CA ASN A 25 -5.13 10.23 20.16
C ASN A 25 -6.03 10.22 18.91
N TYR A 26 -5.53 10.74 17.78
CA TYR A 26 -6.25 10.77 16.50
C TYR A 26 -5.94 9.57 15.59
N ASN A 27 -5.02 8.68 16.00
CA ASN A 27 -4.64 7.54 15.20
C ASN A 27 -5.58 6.34 15.39
N PHE A 28 -5.71 5.54 14.34
CA PHE A 28 -6.48 4.30 14.37
C PHE A 28 -5.60 3.12 14.79
N ARG A 29 -5.93 2.51 15.92
CA ARG A 29 -5.24 1.33 16.44
C ARG A 29 -5.27 0.19 15.41
N LEU A 30 -4.10 -0.39 15.13
CA LEU A 30 -3.87 -1.46 14.14
C LEU A 30 -4.10 -1.09 12.66
N LEU A 31 -4.33 0.18 12.34
CA LEU A 31 -4.58 0.62 10.96
C LEU A 31 -3.59 1.67 10.49
N ASP A 32 -3.17 2.58 11.37
CA ASP A 32 -2.20 3.61 10.99
C ASP A 32 -0.78 3.04 10.85
N VAL A 33 -0.08 3.58 9.85
CA VAL A 33 1.30 3.25 9.48
C VAL A 33 2.17 4.51 9.53
N ASP A 34 3.47 4.32 9.71
CA ASP A 34 4.47 5.40 9.74
C ASP A 34 4.59 6.14 8.40
N ASN A 35 4.66 5.40 7.29
CA ASN A 35 4.76 5.91 5.94
C ASN A 35 3.58 5.41 5.10
N ARG A 36 2.75 6.35 4.63
CA ARG A 36 1.58 6.04 3.79
C ARG A 36 1.96 6.03 2.32
N ILE A 37 1.44 5.04 1.57
CA ILE A 37 1.50 5.06 0.11
C ILE A 37 0.70 6.26 -0.42
N SER A 38 1.36 7.11 -1.21
CA SER A 38 0.76 8.29 -1.81
C SER A 38 0.62 8.07 -3.30
N ILE A 39 -0.61 8.18 -3.79
CA ILE A 39 -0.95 7.94 -5.20
C ILE A 39 -1.70 9.15 -5.78
N PRO A 40 -1.52 9.47 -7.07
CA PRO A 40 -2.27 10.54 -7.71
C PRO A 40 -3.75 10.15 -7.83
N TYR A 41 -4.65 11.08 -7.46
CA TYR A 41 -6.07 10.94 -7.72
C TYR A 41 -6.38 11.25 -9.20
N GLN A 42 -7.48 10.71 -9.71
CA GLN A 42 -7.88 10.87 -11.11
C GLN A 42 -6.83 10.41 -12.14
N SER A 43 -5.99 9.45 -11.76
CA SER A 43 -5.03 8.81 -12.65
C SER A 43 -5.18 7.29 -12.60
N GLN A 44 -4.90 6.63 -13.72
CA GLN A 44 -4.85 5.18 -13.76
C GLN A 44 -3.54 4.71 -13.14
N ILE A 45 -3.64 3.90 -12.09
CA ILE A 45 -2.50 3.36 -11.36
C ILE A 45 -2.35 1.89 -11.71
N ARG A 46 -1.13 1.49 -12.08
CA ARG A 46 -0.72 0.09 -12.17
C ARG A 46 0.10 -0.22 -10.93
N MET A 47 -0.29 -1.27 -10.21
CA MET A 47 0.47 -1.78 -9.07
C MET A 47 0.93 -3.20 -9.37
N LEU A 48 2.21 -3.45 -9.09
CA LEU A 48 2.83 -4.77 -9.14
C LEU A 48 3.07 -5.22 -7.70
N VAL A 49 2.68 -6.45 -7.38
CA VAL A 49 2.75 -7.00 -6.01
C VAL A 49 3.42 -8.37 -6.06
N THR A 50 4.40 -8.57 -5.19
CA THR A 50 5.11 -9.82 -4.95
C THR A 50 5.44 -9.91 -3.45
N ALA A 51 5.92 -11.06 -2.99
CA ALA A 51 6.46 -11.22 -1.65
C ALA A 51 7.92 -11.67 -1.70
N ALA A 52 8.70 -11.26 -0.71
CA ALA A 52 10.11 -11.63 -0.58
C ALA A 52 10.31 -12.93 0.23
N ASP A 53 9.31 -13.32 1.01
CA ASP A 53 9.37 -14.39 2.00
C ASP A 53 8.24 -15.42 1.83
N VAL A 54 7.04 -15.14 2.35
CA VAL A 54 5.90 -16.05 2.39
C VAL A 54 4.70 -15.44 1.68
N LEU A 55 3.56 -16.13 1.71
CA LEU A 55 2.32 -15.63 1.12
C LEU A 55 1.76 -14.47 1.94
N HIS A 56 1.49 -13.35 1.27
CA HIS A 56 0.73 -12.23 1.81
C HIS A 56 -0.40 -11.83 0.85
N SER A 57 -1.25 -10.88 1.24
CA SER A 57 -2.28 -10.33 0.36
C SER A 57 -2.42 -8.84 0.63
N TRP A 58 -2.28 -8.03 -0.41
CA TRP A 58 -2.43 -6.58 -0.36
C TRP A 58 -3.89 -6.23 -0.63
N THR A 59 -4.55 -5.61 0.35
CA THR A 59 -6.01 -5.40 0.33
C THR A 59 -6.36 -4.00 0.79
N ILE A 60 -7.18 -3.29 -0.01
CA ILE A 60 -7.84 -2.04 0.36
C ILE A 60 -9.34 -2.19 0.03
N PRO A 61 -10.18 -2.52 1.01
CA PRO A 61 -11.60 -2.82 0.76
C PRO A 61 -12.39 -1.64 0.20
N SER A 62 -12.09 -0.42 0.66
CA SER A 62 -12.73 0.82 0.21
C SER A 62 -12.50 1.12 -1.28
N LEU A 63 -11.43 0.57 -1.86
CA LEU A 63 -11.12 0.62 -3.29
C LEU A 63 -11.52 -0.68 -4.03
N SER A 64 -12.12 -1.65 -3.33
CA SER A 64 -12.43 -2.99 -3.85
C SER A 64 -11.22 -3.73 -4.44
N ILE A 65 -10.03 -3.52 -3.83
CA ILE A 65 -8.79 -4.15 -4.26
C ILE A 65 -8.40 -5.24 -3.28
N LYS A 66 -8.09 -6.42 -3.83
CA LYS A 66 -7.35 -7.49 -3.15
C LYS A 66 -6.46 -8.18 -4.18
N ILE A 67 -5.18 -8.32 -3.86
CA ILE A 67 -4.21 -9.01 -4.72
C ILE A 67 -3.21 -9.78 -3.86
N ASP A 68 -3.00 -11.05 -4.20
CA ASP A 68 -2.08 -11.89 -3.45
C ASP A 68 -0.62 -11.58 -3.81
N ALA A 69 0.23 -11.55 -2.80
CA ALA A 69 1.67 -11.39 -2.89
C ALA A 69 2.30 -12.78 -2.73
N THR A 70 2.77 -13.33 -3.85
CA THR A 70 3.29 -14.71 -3.94
C THR A 70 4.78 -14.69 -4.27
N PRO A 71 5.66 -15.29 -3.46
CA PRO A 71 7.10 -15.32 -3.76
C PRO A 71 7.38 -15.93 -5.14
N GLY A 72 8.24 -15.28 -5.91
CA GLY A 72 8.60 -15.70 -7.27
C GLY A 72 7.53 -15.40 -8.35
N ARG A 73 6.45 -14.70 -8.03
CA ARG A 73 5.43 -14.27 -9.00
C ARG A 73 5.04 -12.81 -8.80
N LEU A 74 5.13 -12.03 -9.87
CA LEU A 74 4.73 -10.63 -9.90
C LEU A 74 3.28 -10.50 -10.39
N ASN A 75 2.35 -10.26 -9.47
CA ASN A 75 0.94 -10.03 -9.80
C ASN A 75 0.71 -8.55 -10.12
N GLN A 76 -0.18 -8.28 -11.07
CA GLN A 76 -0.52 -6.92 -11.49
C GLN A 76 -1.99 -6.61 -11.23
N ILE A 77 -2.28 -5.41 -10.73
CA ILE A 77 -3.62 -4.83 -10.74
C ILE A 77 -3.58 -3.40 -11.27
N ASN A 78 -4.65 -3.00 -11.95
CA ASN A 78 -4.87 -1.60 -12.33
C ASN A 78 -6.09 -1.07 -11.58
N PHE A 79 -6.01 0.14 -11.06
CA PHE A 79 -7.12 0.80 -10.37
C PHE A 79 -7.09 2.30 -10.55
N PHE A 80 -8.25 2.93 -10.30
CA PHE A 80 -8.47 4.36 -10.47
C PHE A 80 -9.20 4.90 -9.24
N THR A 81 -8.70 6.00 -8.66
CA THR A 81 -9.34 6.68 -7.53
C THR A 81 -9.99 7.99 -7.99
N ASN A 82 -11.30 8.11 -7.80
CA ASN A 82 -12.07 9.31 -8.20
C ASN A 82 -12.27 10.32 -7.06
N ARG A 83 -11.75 10.02 -5.86
CA ARG A 83 -11.89 10.83 -4.66
C ARG A 83 -10.55 10.89 -3.94
N THR A 84 -10.23 12.05 -3.39
CA THR A 84 -9.10 12.23 -2.48
C THR A 84 -9.47 11.75 -1.08
N GLY A 85 -8.50 11.23 -0.34
CA GLY A 85 -8.73 10.74 1.01
C GLY A 85 -7.68 9.75 1.48
N ILE A 86 -7.92 9.19 2.66
CA ILE A 86 -7.20 8.05 3.23
C ILE A 86 -8.16 6.87 3.17
N PHE A 87 -7.71 5.75 2.65
CA PHE A 87 -8.53 4.61 2.26
C PHE A 87 -8.22 3.35 3.06
#